data_AF-A0A519QT43-F1
#
_entry.id   AF-A0A519QT43-F1
#
_cell.length_a   1.000
_cell.length_b   1.000
_cell.length_c   1.000
_cell.angle_alpha   90.00
_cell.angle_beta   90.00
_cell.angle_gamma   90.00
#
_symmetry.space_group_name_H-M   'P 1'
#
loop_
_entity.id
_entity.type
_entity.pdbx_description
1 polymer ?
#
loop_
_entity_poly.entity_id
_entity_poly.type
_entity_poly.pdbx_seq_one_letter_code
_entity_poly.pdbx_strand_id
1 'polypeptide(L)'
;MKNKFYQYIQNLQDTIVAGLEKVDGVAKFREDIWERPEGGGGRTRVLENGPEGSGVFEKGGVNISAVHGKLPEAMQKMFNV
;
A
#
# COMPACT_ATOMS: atom_id res chain seq x y z
N MET A 1 -20.39 -2.85 3.21
CA MET A 1 -19.28 -3.84 3.08
C MET A 1 -17.94 -3.17 2.76
N LYS A 2 -17.86 -2.31 1.73
CA LYS A 2 -16.63 -1.60 1.30
C LYS A 2 -15.79 -1.01 2.46
N ASN A 3 -16.40 -0.19 3.31
CA ASN A 3 -15.65 0.46 4.41
C ASN A 3 -15.10 -0.55 5.43
N LYS A 4 -15.86 -1.61 5.75
CA LYS A 4 -15.40 -2.67 6.66
C LYS A 4 -14.18 -3.41 6.06
N PHE A 5 -14.24 -3.73 4.76
CA PHE A 5 -13.13 -4.37 4.07
C PHE A 5 -11.91 -3.45 3.99
N TYR A 6 -12.09 -2.17 3.68
CA TYR A 6 -10.98 -1.22 3.62
C TYR A 6 -10.30 -1.03 4.99
N GLN A 7 -11.07 -0.99 6.08
CA GLN A 7 -10.51 -0.95 7.43
C GLN A 7 -9.73 -2.23 7.77
N TYR A 8 -10.25 -3.40 7.38
CA TYR A 8 -9.52 -4.66 7.52
C TYR A 8 -8.17 -4.63 6.78
N ILE A 9 -8.15 -4.13 5.53
CA ILE A 9 -6.93 -4.03 4.72
C ILE A 9 -5.93 -3.03 5.32
N GLN A 10 -6.38 -1.91 5.88
CA GLN A 10 -5.52 -0.97 6.61
C GLN A 10 -4.84 -1.65 7.81
N ASN A 11 -5.62 -2.35 8.65
CA ASN A 11 -5.09 -3.06 9.81
C ASN A 11 -4.11 -4.18 9.41
N LEU A 12 -4.39 -4.86 8.29
CA LEU A 12 -3.48 -5.88 7.75
C LEU A 12 -2.15 -5.26 7.30
N GLN A 13 -2.17 -4.12 6.62
CA GLN A 13 -0.94 -3.41 6.25
C GLN A 13 -0.16 -2.97 7.50
N ASP A 14 -0.84 -2.48 8.54
CA ASP A 14 -0.19 -2.11 9.80
C ASP A 14 0.48 -3.33 10.47
N THR A 15 -0.19 -4.48 10.46
CA THR A 15 0.33 -5.74 11.01
C THR A 15 1.55 -6.24 10.25
N ILE A 16 1.51 -6.23 8.91
CA ILE A 16 2.62 -6.67 8.06
C ILE A 16 3.81 -5.73 8.25
N VAL A 17 3.60 -4.41 8.21
CA VAL A 17 4.67 -3.42 8.39
C VAL A 17 5.33 -3.57 9.74
N ALA A 18 4.56 -3.68 10.83
CA ALA A 18 5.13 -3.89 12.16
C ALA A 18 5.95 -5.19 12.25
N GLY A 19 5.49 -6.26 11.60
CA GLY A 19 6.22 -7.53 11.52
C GLY A 19 7.54 -7.40 10.76
N LEU A 20 7.52 -6.74 9.61
CA LEU A 20 8.70 -6.53 8.76
C LEU A 20 9.74 -5.63 9.45
N GLU A 21 9.32 -4.52 10.06
CA GLU A 21 10.24 -3.65 10.82
C GLU A 21 10.87 -4.36 12.02
N LYS A 22 10.12 -5.26 12.67
CA LYS A 22 10.65 -6.06 13.79
C LYS A 22 11.71 -7.05 13.31
N VAL A 23 11.51 -7.66 12.15
CA VAL A 23 12.50 -8.57 11.55
C VAL A 23 13.72 -7.80 11.04
N ASP A 24 13.50 -6.65 10.41
CA ASP A 24 14.58 -5.82 9.90
C ASP A 24 15.47 -5.27 11.02
N GLY A 25 14.86 -4.77 12.10
CA GLY A 25 15.55 -4.29 13.28
C GLY A 25 16.23 -2.93 13.13
N VAL A 26 16.37 -2.40 11.92
CA VAL A 26 17.09 -1.15 11.64
C VAL A 26 16.21 -0.15 10.90
N ALA A 27 15.76 -0.50 9.69
CA ALA A 27 15.00 0.38 8.83
C ALA A 27 13.51 0.43 9.23
N LYS A 28 12.90 1.56 8.92
CA LYS A 28 11.48 1.85 9.15
C LYS A 28 10.78 2.17 7.84
N PHE A 29 9.50 1.83 7.77
CA PHE A 29 8.71 2.19 6.60
C PHE A 29 8.42 3.68 6.60
N ARG A 30 8.69 4.34 5.48
CA ARG A 30 8.18 5.67 5.16
C ARG A 30 6.79 5.53 4.57
N GLU A 31 5.84 6.26 5.14
CA GLU A 31 4.47 6.34 4.66
C GLU A 31 4.28 7.51 3.68
N ASP A 32 3.47 7.25 2.66
CA ASP A 32 2.97 8.25 1.73
C ASP A 32 1.47 8.00 1.49
N ILE A 33 0.63 8.91 1.97
CA ILE A 33 -0.81 8.90 1.73
C ILE A 33 -1.06 9.77 0.51
N TRP A 34 -1.75 9.21 -0.47
CA TRP A 34 -2.05 9.91 -1.71
C TRP A 34 -3.52 9.77 -2.08
N GLU A 35 -4.01 10.77 -2.81
CA GLU A 35 -5.37 10.83 -3.33
C GLU A 35 -5.33 10.96 -4.85
N ARG A 36 -6.37 10.46 -5.51
CA ARG A 36 -6.55 10.60 -6.97
C ARG A 36 -7.62 11.65 -7.25
N PRO A 37 -7.36 12.60 -8.16
CA PRO A 37 -8.37 13.58 -8.58
C PRO A 37 -9.68 12.94 -9.08
N GLU A 38 -9.57 11.77 -9.73
CA GLU A 38 -10.73 11.04 -10.25
C GLU A 38 -11.48 10.20 -9.19
N GLY A 39 -10.94 10.09 -7.98
CA GLY A 39 -11.60 9.44 -6.85
C GLY A 39 -10.77 8.35 -6.18
N GLY A 40 -10.84 8.35 -4.85
CA GLY A 40 -10.14 7.40 -3.99
C GLY A 40 -8.67 7.79 -3.77
N GLY A 41 -7.86 6.81 -3.40
CA GLY A 41 -6.48 7.04 -3.00
C GLY A 41 -5.79 5.77 -2.53
N GLY A 42 -4.72 5.93 -1.76
CA GLY A 42 -3.99 4.82 -1.19
C GLY A 42 -2.99 5.24 -0.12
N ARG A 43 -2.39 4.23 0.49
CA ARG A 43 -1.33 4.36 1.49
C ARG A 43 -0.17 3.50 1.02
N THR A 44 0.86 4.15 0.52
CA THR A 44 2.12 3.53 0.10
C THR A 44 3.04 3.52 1.30
N ARG A 45 3.64 2.36 1.61
CA ARG A 45 4.69 2.28 2.63
C ARG A 45 5.89 1.61 2.03
N VAL A 46 7.03 2.30 2.07
CA VAL A 46 8.30 1.80 1.52
C VAL A 46 9.37 1.75 2.60
N LEU A 47 10.17 0.70 2.60
CA LEU A 47 11.36 0.54 3.41
C LEU A 47 12.55 0.47 2.46
N GLU A 48 13.61 1.21 2.77
CA GLU A 48 14.84 1.21 2.00
C GLU A 48 16.00 1.37 2.97
N ASN A 49 16.96 0.46 2.92
CA ASN A 49 18.15 0.57 3.75
C ASN A 49 18.99 1.76 3.31
N GLY A 50 19.56 2.47 4.29
CA GLY A 50 20.55 3.50 4.03
C GLY A 50 21.84 2.91 3.42
N PRO A 51 22.76 3.77 2.97
CA PRO A 51 23.99 3.37 2.26
C PRO A 51 24.86 2.32 2.99
N GLU A 52 24.70 2.19 4.31
CA GLU A 52 25.47 1.28 5.16
C GLU A 52 24.88 -0.14 5.27
N GLY A 53 23.74 -0.41 4.60
CA GLY A 53 23.28 -1.78 4.28
C GLY A 53 23.03 -2.74 5.45
N SER A 54 22.70 -2.22 6.64
CA SER A 54 22.70 -3.01 7.88
C SER A 54 21.39 -3.73 8.25
N GLY A 55 20.28 -3.47 7.54
CA GLY A 55 18.99 -4.14 7.76
C GLY A 55 18.81 -5.42 6.94
N VAL A 56 17.81 -6.23 7.28
CA VAL A 56 17.50 -7.50 6.58
C VAL A 56 17.02 -7.26 5.15
N PHE A 57 16.24 -6.20 4.93
CA PHE A 57 15.66 -5.89 3.63
C PHE A 57 16.40 -4.74 2.95
N GLU A 58 17.01 -4.99 1.79
CA GLU A 58 17.58 -3.92 0.95
C GLU A 58 16.51 -2.89 0.58
N LYS A 59 15.35 -3.37 0.12
CA LYS A 59 14.19 -2.55 -0.23
C LYS A 59 12.89 -3.34 -0.08
N GLY A 60 11.82 -2.70 0.37
CA GLY A 60 10.53 -3.33 0.59
C GLY A 60 9.37 -2.35 0.41
N GLY A 61 8.19 -2.88 0.12
CA GLY A 61 6.98 -2.09 -0.04
C GLY A 61 5.72 -2.85 0.37
N VAL A 62 4.85 -2.21 1.13
CA VAL A 62 3.52 -2.74 1.47
C VAL A 62 2.51 -1.65 1.15
N ASN A 63 1.72 -1.84 0.09
CA ASN A 63 0.88 -0.77 -0.46
C ASN A 63 -0.59 -1.19 -0.46
N ILE A 64 -1.47 -0.25 -0.15
CA ILE A 64 -2.93 -0.43 -0.27
C ILE A 64 -3.52 0.70 -1.10
N SER A 65 -4.58 0.38 -1.85
CA SER A 65 -5.31 1.33 -2.68
C SER A 65 -6.81 1.10 -2.55
N ALA A 66 -7.57 2.18 -2.45
CA ALA A 66 -9.02 2.20 -2.53
C ALA A 66 -9.45 3.25 -3.55
N VAL A 67 -9.42 2.86 -4.83
CA VAL A 67 -9.76 3.73 -5.96
C VAL A 67 -11.20 3.55 -6.38
N HIS A 68 -11.82 4.60 -6.90
CA HIS A 68 -13.15 4.54 -7.48
C HIS A 68 -13.32 5.64 -8.52
N GLY A 69 -14.18 5.41 -9.50
CA GLY A 69 -14.41 6.35 -10.59
C GLY A 69 -15.16 5.66 -11.72
N LYS A 70 -15.22 6.33 -12.87
CA LYS A 70 -15.79 5.73 -14.07
C LYS A 70 -14.87 4.61 -14.56
N LEU A 71 -15.44 3.46 -14.86
CA LEU A 71 -14.69 2.36 -15.45
C LEU A 71 -14.20 2.80 -16.85
N PRO A 72 -12.91 2.59 -17.21
CA PRO A 72 -12.44 2.92 -18.57
C PRO A 72 -13.22 2.15 -19.64
N GLU A 73 -13.44 2.73 -20.82
CA GLU A 73 -14.23 2.10 -21.90
C GLU A 73 -13.68 0.75 -22.34
N ALA A 74 -12.36 0.58 -22.36
CA ALA A 74 -11.73 -0.70 -22.67
C ALA A 74 -12.13 -1.80 -21.66
N MET A 75 -12.24 -1.44 -20.37
CA MET A 75 -12.65 -2.36 -19.31
C MET A 75 -14.15 -2.63 -19.34
N GLN A 76 -14.98 -1.63 -19.64
CA GLN A 76 -16.42 -1.81 -19.88
C GLN A 76 -16.67 -2.86 -20.98
N LYS A 77 -16.00 -2.69 -22.14
CA LYS A 77 -16.06 -3.67 -23.24
C LYS A 77 -15.60 -5.06 -22.82
N MET A 78 -14.52 -5.17 -22.03
CA MET A 78 -14.00 -6.46 -21.56
C MET A 78 -14.96 -7.16 -20.59
N PHE A 79 -15.60 -6.42 -19.69
CA PHE A 79 -16.53 -6.95 -18.70
C PHE A 79 -17.98 -7.05 -19.18
N ASN A 80 -18.27 -6.59 -20.40
CA ASN A 80 -19.61 -6.55 -20.99
C ASN A 80 -20.62 -5.78 -20.12
N VAL A 81 -20.20 -4.59 -19.65
CA VAL A 81 -20.97 -3.65 -18.81
C VAL A 81 -20.91 -2.23 -19.35
#